data_AF-A0A956TNV1-F1
#
_entry.id   AF-A0A956TNV1-F1
#
_cell.length_a   1.000
_cell.length_b   1.000
_cell.length_c   1.000
_cell.angle_alpha   90.00
_cell.angle_beta   90.00
_cell.angle_gamma   90.00
#
_symmetry.space_group_name_H-M   'P 1'
#
loop_
_entity.id
_entity.type
_entity.pdbx_description
1 polymer ?
#
loop_
_entity_poly.entity_id
_entity_poly.type
_entity_poly.pdbx_seq_one_letter_code
_entity_poly.pdbx_strand_id
1 'polypeptide(L)'
;MSGGQEHSSQQGGSAIRLQRLVGKPGAQDLRRFLTFCQMEKNVLFQFVWKDPGINEEFLLTIIGRDGGSPEWRMLSRSGAGALELWYAVGTDLESILGRINTSLQSMVRTGQDKVGFDTMSKLPRVVDDHSAINGSSASSSSSHAASQNFEATRTFDSVPIFGDSRLMTSAPDVLKGNLAIVSITNLLQSIKLDRMSGRLRIQRQSSFADVFFEDGVPTHAEGSRGVGEECLLQAICWQDGDFQFEHKLKTDEKTISTALDRLVLDGAMLMDCTVYLKGAGLQMGSVLVSRDPSITVDRVPVLLREKQSYDPELETKVYAMIDGRRSVQEIVEGLWLTRSRWVFAIASLLRLELITLRQSGGRSADIEPKAIDPSLIESVENKLLRDDTGLYDYSSFLYLLNHHINSEPEVPLSVILLAIRSGRDQGDGRSSLSPEGFQLLWREICGVANFRGIISHYENDLGLLLFNTEFAATEKIARAILKSLPSSVLELAMTSTDSTFLTIGCATFPEDAQDMPSLLAVAESARERARQEGGGAVMARDLDV
;
A
#
# COMPACT_ATOMS: atom_id res chain seq x y z
N MET A 1 -44.71 19.70 12.01
CA MET A 1 -43.26 19.72 12.24
C MET A 1 -42.79 18.28 12.12
N SER A 2 -42.81 17.67 10.93
CA SER A 2 -41.98 17.89 9.71
C SER A 2 -40.56 17.37 9.86
N GLY A 3 -40.23 16.43 8.97
CA GLY A 3 -38.89 15.87 8.69
C GLY A 3 -38.82 14.39 9.08
N GLY A 4 -38.88 13.39 8.20
CA GLY A 4 -38.54 13.33 6.78
C GLY A 4 -37.40 12.31 6.61
N GLN A 5 -37.67 11.23 5.88
CA GLN A 5 -36.75 10.12 5.53
C GLN A 5 -35.46 10.60 4.82
N GLU A 6 -34.41 9.76 4.79
CA GLU A 6 -33.91 9.20 3.51
C GLU A 6 -32.80 8.15 3.65
N HIS A 7 -32.94 7.12 2.82
CA HIS A 7 -32.00 6.05 2.48
C HIS A 7 -30.72 6.57 1.82
N SER A 8 -29.61 5.81 1.91
CA SER A 8 -28.68 5.67 0.78
C SER A 8 -27.85 4.39 0.86
N SER A 9 -27.95 3.61 -0.21
CA SER A 9 -27.40 2.30 -0.49
C SER A 9 -25.89 2.34 -0.77
N GLN A 10 -25.13 1.39 -0.22
CA GLN A 10 -23.75 1.11 -0.64
C GLN A 10 -23.76 0.07 -1.79
N GLN A 11 -23.19 0.43 -2.94
CA GLN A 11 -22.75 -0.50 -4.00
C GLN A 11 -21.25 -0.78 -3.82
N GLY A 12 -20.85 -2.05 -3.95
CA GLY A 12 -19.54 -2.60 -3.59
C GLY A 12 -18.38 -2.29 -4.55
N GLY A 13 -17.16 -2.45 -4.01
CA GLY A 13 -15.88 -2.23 -4.70
C GLY A 13 -15.04 -3.49 -4.88
N SER A 14 -14.34 -3.52 -6.01
CA SER A 14 -13.39 -4.48 -6.61
C SER A 14 -12.46 -5.30 -5.71
N ALA A 15 -12.33 -6.61 -5.98
CA ALA A 15 -11.35 -7.50 -5.36
C ALA A 15 -10.05 -7.60 -6.18
N ILE A 16 -8.90 -7.34 -5.54
CA ILE A 16 -7.56 -7.58 -6.09
C ILE A 16 -7.10 -8.97 -5.61
N ARG A 17 -6.74 -9.88 -6.53
CA ARG A 17 -6.27 -11.24 -6.22
C ARG A 17 -4.86 -11.48 -6.76
N LEU A 18 -3.87 -11.50 -5.87
CA LEU A 18 -2.46 -11.79 -6.21
C LEU A 18 -2.20 -13.29 -6.03
N GLN A 19 -1.73 -13.98 -7.06
CA GLN A 19 -1.47 -15.42 -7.03
C GLN A 19 -0.07 -15.73 -7.53
N ARG A 20 0.80 -16.25 -6.66
CA ARG A 20 2.15 -16.68 -7.04
C ARG A 20 2.08 -18.10 -7.63
N LEU A 21 2.62 -18.30 -8.82
CA LEU A 21 2.61 -19.60 -9.49
C LEU A 21 4.00 -20.24 -9.45
N VAL A 22 4.02 -21.57 -9.37
CA VAL A 22 5.24 -22.39 -9.37
C VAL A 22 5.91 -22.42 -10.77
N GLY A 23 5.19 -21.97 -11.80
CA GLY A 23 5.68 -21.84 -13.19
C GLY A 23 4.77 -20.94 -14.02
N LYS A 24 5.03 -20.85 -15.34
CA LYS A 24 4.25 -19.97 -16.24
C LYS A 24 2.75 -20.31 -16.19
N PRO A 25 1.86 -19.29 -16.24
CA PRO A 25 0.42 -19.54 -16.20
C PRO A 25 -0.03 -20.44 -17.35
N GLY A 26 -0.80 -21.48 -17.02
CA GLY A 26 -1.35 -22.42 -17.99
C GLY A 26 -2.62 -21.90 -18.66
N ALA A 27 -3.02 -22.54 -19.76
CA ALA A 27 -4.26 -22.20 -20.45
C ALA A 27 -5.51 -22.36 -19.55
N GLN A 28 -5.48 -23.30 -18.60
CA GLN A 28 -6.58 -23.49 -17.64
C GLN A 28 -6.66 -22.34 -16.63
N ASP A 29 -5.53 -21.80 -16.16
CA ASP A 29 -5.48 -20.69 -15.21
C ASP A 29 -6.03 -19.41 -15.83
N LEU A 30 -5.60 -19.13 -17.07
CA LEU A 30 -6.06 -17.96 -17.82
C LEU A 30 -7.54 -18.07 -18.25
N ARG A 31 -8.04 -19.28 -18.52
CA ARG A 31 -9.47 -19.52 -18.78
C ARG A 31 -10.32 -19.26 -17.54
N ARG A 32 -9.90 -19.74 -16.36
CA ARG A 32 -10.59 -19.46 -15.08
C ARG A 32 -10.69 -17.96 -14.85
N PHE A 33 -9.61 -17.22 -15.09
CA PHE A 33 -9.61 -15.75 -15.01
C PHE A 33 -10.64 -15.08 -15.95
N LEU A 34 -10.70 -15.51 -17.21
CA LEU A 34 -11.67 -14.95 -18.16
C LEU A 34 -13.12 -15.21 -17.70
N THR A 35 -13.39 -16.37 -17.11
CA THR A 35 -14.68 -16.66 -16.49
C THR A 35 -14.95 -15.75 -15.29
N PHE A 36 -13.95 -15.47 -14.45
CA PHE A 36 -14.10 -14.53 -13.33
C PHE A 36 -14.37 -13.09 -13.78
N CYS A 37 -13.73 -12.62 -14.85
CA CYS A 37 -14.01 -11.29 -15.42
C CYS A 37 -15.43 -11.15 -15.98
N GLN A 38 -16.07 -12.27 -16.33
CA GLN A 38 -17.47 -12.28 -16.78
C GLN A 38 -18.46 -12.30 -15.62
N MET A 39 -18.03 -12.73 -14.43
CA MET A 39 -18.90 -12.91 -13.25
C MET A 39 -18.76 -11.78 -12.23
N GLU A 40 -17.57 -11.20 -12.07
CA GLU A 40 -17.27 -10.15 -11.08
C GLU A 40 -16.84 -8.84 -11.77
N LYS A 41 -17.27 -7.70 -11.20
CA LYS A 41 -16.99 -6.36 -11.73
C LYS A 41 -15.69 -5.81 -11.18
N ASN A 42 -14.85 -5.26 -12.05
CA ASN A 42 -13.58 -4.60 -11.70
C ASN A 42 -12.63 -5.52 -10.92
N VAL A 43 -12.15 -6.59 -11.55
CA VAL A 43 -11.22 -7.56 -10.95
C VAL A 43 -9.80 -7.34 -11.44
N LEU A 44 -8.82 -7.44 -10.54
CA LEU A 44 -7.40 -7.34 -10.88
C LEU A 44 -6.67 -8.58 -10.38
N PHE A 45 -6.00 -9.27 -11.29
CA PHE A 45 -5.22 -10.46 -11.03
C PHE A 45 -3.75 -10.22 -11.32
N GLN A 46 -2.88 -10.75 -10.47
CA GLN A 46 -1.43 -10.66 -10.67
C GLN A 46 -0.80 -12.04 -10.49
N PHE A 47 -0.14 -12.52 -11.54
CA PHE A 47 0.57 -13.79 -11.55
C PHE A 47 2.07 -13.53 -11.58
N VAL A 48 2.76 -14.01 -10.55
CA VAL A 48 4.23 -13.92 -10.47
C VAL A 48 4.83 -15.31 -10.57
N TRP A 49 5.81 -15.50 -11.46
CA TRP A 49 6.53 -16.77 -11.58
C TRP A 49 7.98 -16.58 -12.04
N LYS A 50 8.79 -17.62 -11.84
CA LYS A 50 10.13 -17.76 -12.43
C LYS A 50 10.16 -19.01 -13.30
N ASP A 51 10.76 -18.91 -14.48
CA ASP A 51 10.89 -20.04 -15.39
C ASP A 51 12.25 -20.74 -15.20
N PRO A 52 12.31 -22.08 -15.13
CA PRO A 52 13.57 -22.81 -14.98
C PRO A 52 14.53 -22.55 -16.15
N GLY A 53 15.61 -21.82 -15.90
CA GLY A 53 16.62 -21.47 -16.92
C GLY A 53 16.66 -20.00 -17.32
N ILE A 54 15.76 -19.16 -16.78
CA ILE A 54 15.79 -17.71 -16.96
C ILE A 54 15.98 -17.05 -15.58
N ASN A 55 17.00 -16.20 -15.44
CA ASN A 55 17.32 -15.55 -14.16
C ASN A 55 16.46 -14.29 -13.88
N GLU A 56 15.25 -14.23 -14.44
CA GLU A 56 14.33 -13.10 -14.30
C GLU A 56 12.98 -13.58 -13.73
N GLU A 57 12.33 -12.71 -12.96
CA GLU A 57 10.98 -12.96 -12.43
C GLU A 57 9.96 -12.26 -13.32
N PHE A 58 8.92 -12.98 -13.70
CA PHE A 58 7.87 -12.45 -14.57
C PHE A 58 6.62 -12.14 -13.76
N LEU A 59 5.99 -11.00 -14.07
CA LEU A 59 4.70 -10.59 -13.53
C LEU A 59 3.72 -10.40 -14.69
N LEU A 60 2.63 -11.17 -14.69
CA LEU A 60 1.48 -10.97 -15.56
C LEU A 60 0.34 -10.36 -14.76
N THR A 61 -0.01 -9.11 -15.04
CA THR A 61 -1.18 -8.44 -14.49
C THR A 61 -2.33 -8.54 -15.47
N ILE A 62 -3.52 -8.88 -14.98
CA ILE A 62 -4.73 -8.91 -15.77
C ILE A 62 -5.85 -8.14 -15.08
N ILE A 63 -6.52 -7.27 -15.83
CA ILE A 63 -7.50 -6.33 -15.30
C ILE A 63 -8.82 -6.52 -16.06
N GLY A 64 -9.82 -7.09 -15.39
CA GLY A 64 -11.19 -7.17 -15.89
C GLY A 64 -12.00 -5.97 -15.42
N ARG A 65 -12.50 -5.13 -16.34
CA ARG A 65 -13.38 -3.99 -16.01
C ARG A 65 -14.84 -4.34 -16.32
N ASP A 66 -15.77 -3.70 -15.63
CA ASP A 66 -17.21 -3.90 -15.87
C ASP A 66 -17.57 -3.60 -17.35
N GLY A 67 -18.04 -4.62 -18.08
CA GLY A 67 -18.46 -4.50 -19.49
C GLY A 67 -17.35 -4.29 -20.53
N GLY A 68 -16.07 -4.38 -20.15
CA GLY A 68 -14.92 -4.16 -21.04
C GLY A 68 -14.10 -5.42 -21.33
N SER A 69 -13.33 -5.41 -22.43
CA SER A 69 -12.33 -6.44 -22.71
C SER A 69 -11.20 -6.40 -21.67
N PRO A 70 -10.74 -7.55 -21.15
CA PRO A 70 -9.71 -7.58 -20.12
C PRO A 70 -8.39 -7.06 -20.66
N GLU A 71 -7.68 -6.30 -19.83
CA GLU A 71 -6.35 -5.76 -20.11
C GLU A 71 -5.28 -6.68 -19.51
N TRP A 72 -4.20 -6.91 -20.24
CA TRP A 72 -3.10 -7.81 -19.90
C TRP A 72 -1.78 -7.05 -19.96
N ARG A 73 -0.92 -7.20 -18.95
CA ARG A 73 0.44 -6.64 -18.91
C ARG A 73 1.42 -7.68 -18.43
N MET A 74 2.49 -7.89 -19.18
CA MET A 74 3.60 -8.74 -18.74
C MET A 74 4.86 -7.91 -18.51
N LEU A 75 5.46 -8.08 -17.35
CA LEU A 75 6.70 -7.43 -16.92
C LEU A 75 7.75 -8.50 -16.64
N SER A 76 9.02 -8.18 -16.92
CA SER A 76 10.18 -8.96 -16.47
C SER A 76 10.96 -8.15 -15.45
N ARG A 77 11.44 -8.81 -14.39
CA ARG A 77 12.20 -8.19 -13.31
C ARG A 77 13.58 -8.84 -13.23
N SER A 78 14.61 -8.02 -13.42
CA SER A 78 16.02 -8.39 -13.38
C SER A 78 16.75 -7.44 -12.42
N GLY A 79 17.14 -7.94 -11.24
CA GLY A 79 17.73 -7.11 -10.19
C GLY A 79 16.78 -6.00 -9.69
N ALA A 80 17.23 -4.75 -9.72
CA ALA A 80 16.49 -3.58 -9.21
C ALA A 80 15.53 -2.95 -10.24
N GLY A 81 15.49 -3.43 -11.48
CA GLY A 81 14.66 -2.88 -12.56
C GLY A 81 13.53 -3.82 -12.99
N ALA A 82 12.39 -3.26 -13.37
CA ALA A 82 11.29 -3.96 -14.04
C ALA A 82 11.11 -3.39 -15.45
N LEU A 83 11.02 -4.26 -16.45
CA LEU A 83 10.82 -3.93 -17.85
C LEU A 83 9.45 -4.44 -18.30
N GLU A 84 8.61 -3.57 -18.88
CA GLU A 84 7.36 -4.01 -19.51
C GLU A 84 7.68 -4.70 -20.83
N LEU A 85 7.31 -5.97 -20.94
CA LEU A 85 7.51 -6.76 -22.15
C LEU A 85 6.42 -6.45 -23.18
N TRP A 86 5.17 -6.33 -22.73
CA TRP A 86 4.04 -5.96 -23.58
C TRP A 86 2.78 -5.66 -22.78
N TYR A 87 1.88 -4.95 -23.46
CA TYR A 87 0.49 -4.69 -23.08
C TYR A 87 -0.46 -5.20 -24.18
N ALA A 88 -1.58 -5.79 -23.79
CA ALA A 88 -2.61 -6.26 -24.71
C ALA A 88 -4.01 -6.09 -24.11
N VAL A 89 -5.02 -5.91 -24.97
CA VAL A 89 -6.44 -5.86 -24.58
C VAL A 89 -7.21 -6.88 -25.40
N GLY A 90 -8.00 -7.73 -24.77
CA GLY A 90 -8.82 -8.70 -25.46
C GLY A 90 -8.99 -10.02 -24.72
N THR A 91 -9.85 -10.89 -25.26
CA THR A 91 -10.20 -12.20 -24.70
C THR A 91 -9.58 -13.37 -25.46
N ASP A 92 -8.84 -13.11 -26.54
CA ASP A 92 -8.22 -14.16 -27.37
C ASP A 92 -7.03 -14.80 -26.66
N LEU A 93 -7.30 -15.94 -26.03
CA LEU A 93 -6.33 -16.66 -25.22
C LEU A 93 -5.15 -17.20 -26.04
N GLU A 94 -5.34 -17.56 -27.31
CA GLU A 94 -4.24 -18.08 -28.15
C GLU A 94 -3.21 -17.00 -28.45
N SER A 95 -3.66 -15.77 -28.73
CA SER A 95 -2.78 -14.61 -28.92
C SER A 95 -2.02 -14.27 -27.64
N ILE A 96 -2.69 -14.30 -26.47
CA ILE A 96 -2.05 -14.02 -25.18
C ILE A 96 -1.02 -15.10 -24.82
N LEU A 97 -1.36 -16.39 -24.98
CA LEU A 97 -0.42 -17.49 -24.75
C LEU A 97 0.75 -17.46 -25.73
N GLY A 98 0.49 -17.11 -26.99
CA GLY A 98 1.53 -16.88 -28.00
C GLY A 98 2.52 -15.82 -27.55
N ARG A 99 2.03 -14.66 -27.09
CA ARG A 99 2.87 -13.55 -26.58
C ARG A 99 3.70 -13.95 -25.36
N ILE A 100 3.11 -14.65 -24.40
CA ILE A 100 3.83 -15.18 -23.22
C ILE A 100 4.97 -16.09 -23.67
N ASN A 101 4.71 -17.04 -24.57
CA ASN A 101 5.73 -17.99 -25.02
C ASN A 101 6.82 -17.31 -25.86
N THR A 102 6.48 -16.34 -26.73
CA THR A 102 7.46 -15.56 -27.49
C THR A 102 8.36 -14.73 -26.59
N SER A 103 7.81 -14.11 -25.54
CA SER A 103 8.58 -13.39 -24.53
C SER A 103 9.60 -14.30 -23.84
N LEU A 104 9.19 -15.50 -23.42
CA LEU A 104 10.12 -16.45 -22.78
C LEU A 104 11.21 -16.94 -23.76
N GLN A 105 10.86 -17.26 -25.00
CA GLN A 105 11.83 -17.72 -26.01
C GLN A 105 12.86 -16.65 -26.39
N SER A 106 12.46 -15.37 -26.43
CA SER A 106 13.38 -14.25 -26.67
C SER A 106 14.43 -14.13 -25.58
N MET A 107 14.03 -14.35 -24.31
CA MET A 107 14.91 -14.23 -23.15
C MET A 107 15.93 -15.39 -23.05
N VAL A 108 15.53 -16.59 -23.48
CA VAL A 108 16.43 -17.75 -23.59
C VAL A 108 17.52 -17.53 -24.65
N ARG A 109 17.21 -16.87 -25.78
CA ARG A 109 18.19 -16.56 -26.83
C ARG A 109 19.24 -15.54 -26.37
N THR A 110 18.84 -14.50 -25.63
CA THR A 110 19.78 -13.52 -25.03
C THR A 110 20.68 -14.10 -23.94
N GLY A 111 20.30 -15.25 -23.34
CA GLY A 111 21.11 -15.98 -22.36
C GLY A 111 22.22 -16.82 -22.99
N GLN A 112 22.07 -17.25 -24.25
CA GLN A 112 23.06 -18.09 -24.94
C GLN A 112 24.18 -17.29 -25.65
N ASP A 113 23.97 -16.02 -25.97
CA ASP A 113 24.98 -15.18 -26.64
C ASP A 113 25.96 -14.46 -25.68
N LYS A 114 25.88 -14.73 -24.37
CA LYS A 114 26.79 -14.14 -23.36
C LYS A 114 28.07 -14.96 -23.10
N VAL A 115 28.65 -15.54 -24.14
CA VAL A 115 30.04 -16.04 -24.13
C VAL A 115 30.78 -15.43 -25.31
N GLY A 116 31.20 -14.17 -25.19
CA GLY A 116 31.96 -13.52 -26.24
C GLY A 116 32.13 -12.02 -26.08
N PHE A 117 33.25 -11.65 -25.48
CA PHE A 117 33.97 -10.38 -25.65
C PHE A 117 33.52 -9.14 -24.85
N ASP A 118 34.45 -8.73 -24.00
CA ASP A 118 34.48 -7.50 -23.24
C ASP A 118 35.15 -6.37 -24.06
N THR A 119 34.74 -5.14 -23.77
CA THR A 119 35.43 -3.85 -23.97
C THR A 119 35.42 -3.11 -25.33
N MET A 120 35.12 -1.80 -25.15
CA MET A 120 35.50 -0.61 -25.91
C MET A 120 34.60 -0.10 -27.05
N SER A 121 33.80 0.91 -26.69
CA SER A 121 33.87 2.29 -27.20
C SER A 121 34.71 2.52 -28.48
N LYS A 122 34.04 2.93 -29.56
CA LYS A 122 34.37 4.12 -30.39
C LYS A 122 33.38 4.28 -31.54
N LEU A 123 32.93 5.52 -31.73
CA LEU A 123 32.25 6.00 -32.94
C LEU A 123 33.07 5.68 -34.19
N PRO A 124 32.45 5.31 -35.33
CA PRO A 124 33.16 5.24 -36.60
C PRO A 124 33.27 6.64 -37.22
N ARG A 125 34.51 7.00 -37.57
CA ARG A 125 34.86 8.05 -38.53
C ARG A 125 34.50 7.57 -39.94
N VAL A 126 33.97 8.44 -40.78
CA VAL A 126 34.02 8.29 -42.24
C VAL A 126 35.18 9.14 -42.75
N VAL A 127 36.10 8.50 -43.46
CA VAL A 127 37.14 9.11 -44.29
C VAL A 127 36.84 8.61 -45.71
N ASP A 128 36.68 9.55 -46.63
CA ASP A 128 36.56 9.35 -48.06
C ASP A 128 37.83 8.68 -48.64
N ASP A 129 37.71 7.76 -49.60
CA ASP A 129 38.16 8.04 -50.98
C ASP A 129 38.00 6.88 -51.98
N HIS A 130 37.55 7.29 -53.17
CA HIS A 130 37.85 6.86 -54.54
C HIS A 130 38.20 5.40 -54.94
N SER A 131 37.27 4.86 -55.75
CA SER A 131 37.47 4.42 -57.16
C SER A 131 37.88 2.97 -57.50
N ALA A 132 37.08 2.45 -58.44
CA ALA A 132 37.46 1.70 -59.64
C ALA A 132 37.62 0.15 -59.65
N ILE A 133 36.67 -0.47 -60.38
CA ILE A 133 36.85 -1.40 -61.54
C ILE A 133 36.40 -2.88 -61.40
N ASN A 134 35.43 -3.19 -62.29
CA ASN A 134 35.06 -4.42 -63.02
C ASN A 134 34.42 -5.64 -62.35
N GLY A 135 33.24 -6.02 -62.88
CA GLY A 135 33.06 -7.34 -63.50
C GLY A 135 31.77 -8.13 -63.21
N SER A 136 30.72 -7.84 -64.00
CA SER A 136 29.80 -8.82 -64.62
C SER A 136 28.74 -9.60 -63.79
N SER A 137 27.46 -9.36 -64.16
CA SER A 137 26.39 -10.34 -64.53
C SER A 137 25.07 -10.31 -63.74
N ALA A 138 24.07 -9.64 -64.34
CA ALA A 138 22.66 -10.02 -64.54
C ALA A 138 21.84 -10.70 -63.40
N SER A 139 20.80 -10.04 -62.88
CA SER A 139 19.44 -9.99 -63.48
C SER A 139 18.33 -9.68 -62.47
N SER A 140 17.44 -8.78 -62.91
CA SER A 140 16.00 -8.69 -62.64
C SER A 140 15.42 -8.14 -61.31
N SER A 141 14.40 -7.30 -61.54
CA SER A 141 13.29 -6.87 -60.68
C SER A 141 13.56 -5.85 -59.57
N SER A 142 13.50 -4.58 -60.01
CA SER A 142 12.78 -3.45 -59.42
C SER A 142 11.90 -3.76 -58.20
N SER A 143 11.99 -2.96 -57.15
CA SER A 143 11.48 -1.58 -57.11
C SER A 143 11.88 -0.92 -55.79
N HIS A 144 12.43 0.29 -55.96
CA HIS A 144 13.12 1.07 -54.95
C HIS A 144 12.17 1.76 -53.97
N ALA A 145 12.50 1.61 -52.69
CA ALA A 145 12.27 2.62 -51.69
C ALA A 145 13.18 3.85 -51.95
N ALA A 146 12.57 5.01 -51.79
CA ALA A 146 13.05 6.25 -51.17
C ALA A 146 14.53 6.67 -51.31
N SER A 147 14.70 7.92 -51.75
CA SER A 147 15.57 8.98 -51.17
C SER A 147 15.82 10.01 -52.28
N GLN A 148 15.83 11.32 -52.11
CA GLN A 148 16.00 12.20 -50.97
C GLN A 148 15.82 13.62 -51.55
N ASN A 149 15.38 14.61 -50.76
CA ASN A 149 16.22 15.78 -50.48
C ASN A 149 15.47 16.95 -49.82
N PHE A 150 16.14 17.44 -48.76
CA PHE A 150 16.34 18.83 -48.35
C PHE A 150 15.24 19.65 -47.67
N GLU A 151 15.50 19.83 -46.37
CA GLU A 151 15.68 21.10 -45.65
C GLU A 151 14.52 22.09 -45.45
N ALA A 152 14.56 22.59 -44.20
CA ALA A 152 14.16 23.93 -43.76
C ALA A 152 12.68 24.14 -43.35
N THR A 153 12.51 24.25 -42.03
CA THR A 153 11.67 25.29 -41.36
C THR A 153 10.15 25.13 -41.45
N ARG A 154 9.53 24.38 -40.51
CA ARG A 154 8.14 24.54 -40.04
C ARG A 154 8.04 24.04 -38.59
N THR A 155 8.03 24.92 -37.59
CA THR A 155 6.86 25.35 -36.79
C THR A 155 5.96 24.21 -36.29
N PHE A 156 5.71 24.22 -34.97
CA PHE A 156 4.63 23.48 -34.29
C PHE A 156 3.30 23.77 -34.99
N ASP A 157 2.90 22.91 -35.93
CA ASP A 157 1.51 22.69 -36.37
C ASP A 157 1.52 21.74 -37.57
N SER A 158 1.36 20.44 -37.32
CA SER A 158 0.56 19.51 -38.16
C SER A 158 0.77 18.05 -37.72
N VAL A 159 -0.26 17.49 -37.11
CA VAL A 159 -0.44 16.12 -36.59
C VAL A 159 -0.98 15.19 -37.69
N PRO A 160 -0.93 13.85 -37.55
CA PRO A 160 -2.01 12.99 -38.02
C PRO A 160 -2.86 12.51 -36.83
N ILE A 161 -4.01 13.15 -36.67
CA ILE A 161 -5.21 12.56 -36.05
C ILE A 161 -5.79 11.58 -37.09
N PHE A 162 -6.33 10.46 -36.60
CA PHE A 162 -7.21 9.43 -37.21
C PHE A 162 -6.67 8.02 -36.87
N GLY A 163 -7.47 7.05 -36.42
CA GLY A 163 -8.85 6.81 -36.80
C GLY A 163 -9.89 6.83 -35.68
N ASP A 164 -10.93 7.61 -35.95
CA ASP A 164 -12.25 7.52 -35.37
C ASP A 164 -12.84 6.11 -35.49
N SER A 165 -13.40 5.63 -34.38
CA SER A 165 -14.72 4.99 -34.42
C SER A 165 -15.60 5.74 -33.44
N ARG A 166 -16.24 6.80 -33.94
CA ARG A 166 -17.41 7.40 -33.30
C ARG A 166 -18.60 6.48 -33.55
N LEU A 167 -19.24 6.06 -32.47
CA LEU A 167 -20.64 6.31 -32.15
C LEU A 167 -20.91 5.63 -30.80
N MET A 168 -21.08 6.41 -29.73
CA MET A 168 -22.10 6.26 -28.68
C MET A 168 -22.00 7.46 -27.73
N THR A 169 -23.16 7.95 -27.31
CA THR A 169 -23.38 9.26 -26.70
C THR A 169 -23.38 9.17 -25.17
N SER A 170 -22.85 10.22 -24.52
CA SER A 170 -22.98 10.70 -23.13
C SER A 170 -22.40 9.88 -21.94
N ALA A 171 -21.27 10.36 -21.41
CA ALA A 171 -21.04 10.76 -19.99
C ALA A 171 -19.65 11.46 -19.89
N PRO A 172 -19.43 12.44 -18.99
CA PRO A 172 -18.12 13.08 -18.83
C PRO A 172 -17.13 12.09 -18.21
N ASP A 173 -15.97 11.92 -18.84
CA ASP A 173 -14.91 11.00 -18.42
C ASP A 173 -14.41 11.39 -17.02
N VAL A 174 -14.55 10.49 -16.05
CA VAL A 174 -14.18 10.75 -14.65
C VAL A 174 -12.68 10.47 -14.50
N LEU A 175 -11.87 11.52 -14.32
CA LEU A 175 -10.44 11.40 -14.03
C LEU A 175 -10.25 10.67 -12.69
N LYS A 176 -9.98 9.36 -12.73
CA LYS A 176 -9.79 8.47 -11.57
C LYS A 176 -8.60 7.54 -11.81
N GLY A 177 -7.82 7.25 -10.78
CA GLY A 177 -6.65 6.37 -10.88
C GLY A 177 -5.95 6.15 -9.55
N ASN A 178 -4.70 5.69 -9.61
CA ASN A 178 -3.86 5.46 -8.43
C ASN A 178 -2.52 6.19 -8.56
N LEU A 179 -2.07 6.82 -7.47
CA LEU A 179 -0.85 7.61 -7.41
C LEU A 179 0.43 6.79 -7.62
N ALA A 180 0.39 5.47 -7.42
CA ALA A 180 1.49 4.57 -7.74
C ALA A 180 1.71 4.42 -9.26
N ILE A 181 0.70 4.74 -10.07
CA ILE A 181 0.74 4.68 -11.54
C ILE A 181 0.98 6.07 -12.12
N VAL A 182 0.36 7.11 -11.54
CA VAL A 182 0.46 8.51 -11.98
C VAL A 182 0.91 9.38 -10.82
N SER A 183 2.07 10.02 -10.94
CA SER A 183 2.54 10.98 -9.94
C SER A 183 1.50 12.08 -9.68
N ILE A 184 1.28 12.41 -8.41
CA ILE A 184 0.36 13.47 -8.00
C ILE A 184 0.71 14.82 -8.64
N THR A 185 2.00 15.08 -8.90
CA THR A 185 2.44 16.29 -9.61
C THR A 185 1.88 16.35 -11.02
N ASN A 186 1.91 15.23 -11.75
CA ASN A 186 1.37 15.17 -13.12
C ASN A 186 -0.14 15.35 -13.13
N LEU A 187 -0.82 14.81 -12.11
CA LEU A 187 -2.27 14.96 -11.92
C LEU A 187 -2.66 16.42 -11.66
N LEU A 188 -1.97 17.09 -10.73
CA LEU A 188 -2.20 18.51 -10.45
C LEU A 188 -1.90 19.39 -11.68
N GLN A 189 -0.87 19.04 -12.45
CA GLN A 189 -0.56 19.72 -13.71
C GLN A 189 -1.63 19.51 -14.78
N SER A 190 -2.19 18.30 -14.92
CA SER A 190 -3.27 18.06 -15.89
C SER A 190 -4.51 18.88 -15.53
N ILE A 191 -4.90 18.89 -14.25
CA ILE A 191 -6.03 19.70 -13.74
C ILE A 191 -5.84 21.18 -14.07
N LYS A 192 -4.61 21.68 -13.91
CA LYS A 192 -4.27 23.08 -14.25
C LYS A 192 -4.32 23.34 -15.76
N LEU A 193 -3.72 22.48 -16.58
CA LEU A 193 -3.65 22.65 -18.04
C LEU A 193 -5.03 22.58 -18.69
N ASP A 194 -5.85 21.63 -18.25
CA ASP A 194 -7.21 21.41 -18.73
C ASP A 194 -8.22 22.37 -18.09
N ARG A 195 -7.76 23.27 -17.20
CA ARG A 195 -8.57 24.25 -16.45
C ARG A 195 -9.77 23.61 -15.75
N MET A 196 -9.55 22.44 -15.17
CA MET A 196 -10.63 21.66 -14.56
C MET A 196 -11.12 22.36 -13.28
N SER A 197 -12.44 22.38 -13.11
CA SER A 197 -13.10 22.85 -11.89
C SER A 197 -13.79 21.68 -11.20
N GLY A 198 -13.61 21.53 -9.89
CA GLY A 198 -14.15 20.39 -9.16
C GLY A 198 -13.34 20.04 -7.92
N ARG A 199 -13.64 18.88 -7.34
CA ARG A 199 -12.91 18.32 -6.20
C ARG A 199 -12.03 17.17 -6.64
N LEU A 200 -10.74 17.26 -6.38
CA LEU A 200 -9.83 16.12 -6.40
C LEU A 200 -9.81 15.48 -5.02
N ARG A 201 -10.34 14.27 -4.89
CA ARG A 201 -10.22 13.45 -3.69
C ARG A 201 -9.07 12.46 -3.86
N ILE A 202 -8.24 12.34 -2.83
CA ILE A 202 -7.14 11.39 -2.76
C ILE A 202 -7.28 10.60 -1.46
N GLN A 203 -7.37 9.28 -1.55
CA GLN A 203 -7.51 8.36 -0.43
C GLN A 203 -6.29 7.45 -0.33
N ARG A 204 -5.69 7.36 0.86
CA ARG A 204 -4.52 6.54 1.15
C ARG A 204 -4.70 5.85 2.50
N GLN A 205 -5.04 4.56 2.50
CA GLN A 205 -5.34 3.81 3.73
C GLN A 205 -6.37 4.57 4.61
N SER A 206 -5.99 4.96 5.83
CA SER A 206 -6.81 5.75 6.77
C SER A 206 -6.69 7.27 6.61
N SER A 207 -5.95 7.77 5.62
CA SER A 207 -5.75 9.19 5.35
C SER A 207 -6.43 9.62 4.05
N PHE A 208 -6.88 10.86 4.00
CA PHE A 208 -7.49 11.43 2.80
C PHE A 208 -7.15 12.91 2.66
N ALA A 209 -7.22 13.41 1.43
CA ALA A 209 -7.07 14.82 1.09
C ALA A 209 -8.05 15.16 -0.05
N ASP A 210 -8.91 16.12 0.20
CA ASP A 210 -9.79 16.73 -0.78
C ASP A 210 -9.21 18.10 -1.16
N VAL A 211 -9.01 18.33 -2.45
CA VAL A 211 -8.47 19.58 -3.00
C VAL A 211 -9.47 20.12 -4.00
N PHE A 212 -9.95 21.33 -3.78
CA PHE A 212 -10.95 21.98 -4.62
C PHE A 212 -10.27 22.92 -5.59
N PHE A 213 -10.70 22.87 -6.85
CA PHE A 213 -10.17 23.64 -7.96
C PHE A 213 -11.26 24.49 -8.62
N GLU A 214 -10.90 25.71 -8.99
CA GLU A 214 -11.66 26.59 -9.87
C GLU A 214 -10.76 26.99 -11.05
N ASP A 215 -11.20 26.66 -12.26
CA ASP A 215 -10.47 26.88 -13.51
C ASP A 215 -9.00 26.42 -13.47
N GLY A 216 -8.74 25.27 -12.84
CA GLY A 216 -7.42 24.68 -12.67
C GLY A 216 -6.58 25.30 -11.53
N VAL A 217 -7.14 26.25 -10.77
CA VAL A 217 -6.49 26.88 -9.61
C VAL A 217 -7.01 26.27 -8.32
N PRO A 218 -6.14 25.77 -7.41
CA PRO A 218 -6.58 25.25 -6.12
C PRO A 218 -7.07 26.40 -5.23
N THR A 219 -8.29 26.29 -4.69
CA THR A 219 -8.91 27.32 -3.83
C THR A 219 -8.96 26.90 -2.37
N HIS A 220 -9.16 25.61 -2.12
CA HIS A 220 -9.28 25.03 -0.79
C HIS A 220 -8.73 23.61 -0.77
N ALA A 221 -8.27 23.17 0.39
CA ALA A 221 -7.99 21.76 0.62
C ALA A 221 -8.30 21.39 2.07
N GLU A 222 -8.76 20.18 2.30
CA GLU A 222 -9.02 19.62 3.62
C GLU A 222 -8.70 18.14 3.65
N GLY A 223 -8.28 17.61 4.79
CA GLY A 223 -7.92 16.21 4.88
C GLY A 223 -7.65 15.74 6.28
N SER A 224 -7.21 14.49 6.39
CA SER A 224 -6.97 13.83 7.68
C SER A 224 -5.88 14.49 8.54
N ARG A 225 -5.05 15.36 7.96
CA ARG A 225 -3.91 16.00 8.65
C ARG A 225 -3.84 17.53 8.49
N GLY A 226 -4.95 18.18 8.20
CA GLY A 226 -5.03 19.65 8.20
C GLY A 226 -5.92 20.22 7.11
N VAL A 227 -5.87 21.55 6.98
CA VAL A 227 -6.66 22.35 6.05
C VAL A 227 -5.74 23.33 5.31
N GLY A 228 -6.10 23.71 4.09
CA GLY A 228 -5.38 24.66 3.25
C GLY A 228 -4.08 24.11 2.68
N GLU A 229 -3.10 24.99 2.54
CA GLU A 229 -1.83 24.71 1.87
C GLU A 229 -1.08 23.53 2.50
N GLU A 230 -1.15 23.36 3.83
CA GLU A 230 -0.55 22.22 4.54
C GLU A 230 -1.13 20.87 4.08
N CYS A 231 -2.45 20.81 3.86
CA CYS A 231 -3.10 19.59 3.38
C CYS A 231 -2.60 19.23 1.97
N LEU A 232 -2.50 20.22 1.08
CA LEU A 232 -2.03 20.02 -0.28
C LEU A 232 -0.54 19.65 -0.33
N LEU A 233 0.32 20.35 0.43
CA LEU A 233 1.75 20.03 0.53
C LEU A 233 1.99 18.61 1.03
N GLN A 234 1.17 18.15 1.98
CA GLN A 234 1.24 16.78 2.45
C GLN A 234 0.76 15.76 1.40
N ALA A 235 -0.32 16.06 0.67
CA ALA A 235 -0.81 15.20 -0.40
C ALA A 235 0.25 15.04 -1.50
N ILE A 236 0.97 16.11 -1.85
CA ILE A 236 2.09 16.08 -2.81
C ILE A 236 3.20 15.12 -2.37
N CYS A 237 3.33 14.89 -1.06
CA CYS A 237 4.28 13.94 -0.49
C CYS A 237 3.78 12.47 -0.52
N TRP A 238 2.63 12.14 -1.13
CA TRP A 238 2.16 10.76 -1.22
C TRP A 238 2.67 10.07 -2.49
N GLN A 239 3.17 8.84 -2.33
CA GLN A 239 3.68 8.00 -3.42
C GLN A 239 2.66 6.95 -3.87
N ASP A 240 1.55 6.80 -3.12
CA ASP A 240 0.50 5.81 -3.30
C ASP A 240 -0.82 6.36 -2.78
N GLY A 241 -1.93 5.89 -3.36
CA GLY A 241 -3.30 6.30 -2.99
C GLY A 241 -4.22 6.38 -4.21
N ASP A 242 -5.50 6.11 -4.01
CA ASP A 242 -6.50 6.23 -5.06
C ASP A 242 -6.97 7.68 -5.17
N PHE A 243 -7.05 8.21 -6.38
CA PHE A 243 -7.54 9.56 -6.62
C PHE A 243 -8.77 9.56 -7.53
N GLN A 244 -9.65 10.53 -7.34
CA GLN A 244 -10.84 10.75 -8.16
C GLN A 244 -11.14 12.24 -8.27
N PHE A 245 -11.37 12.74 -9.47
CA PHE A 245 -11.77 14.12 -9.73
C PHE A 245 -13.28 14.21 -10.04
N GLU A 246 -13.97 15.08 -9.32
CA GLU A 246 -15.42 15.26 -9.39
C GLU A 246 -15.76 16.66 -9.92
N HIS A 247 -16.06 16.72 -11.23
CA HIS A 247 -16.21 17.93 -12.07
C HIS A 247 -17.35 18.90 -11.70
N LYS A 248 -18.01 18.75 -10.55
CA LYS A 248 -19.18 19.57 -10.17
C LYS A 248 -19.19 19.99 -8.70
N LEU A 249 -18.22 19.55 -7.91
CA LEU A 249 -18.12 19.91 -6.51
C LEU A 249 -17.32 21.19 -6.35
N LYS A 250 -17.99 22.23 -5.83
CA LYS A 250 -17.41 23.52 -5.51
C LYS A 250 -17.49 23.74 -4.00
N THR A 251 -16.67 24.66 -3.52
CA THR A 251 -16.68 25.10 -2.13
C THR A 251 -16.60 26.62 -2.09
N ASP A 252 -17.23 27.22 -1.09
CA ASP A 252 -17.14 28.67 -0.84
C ASP A 252 -15.91 29.02 0.01
N GLU A 253 -15.27 28.01 0.61
CA GLU A 253 -14.05 28.16 1.41
C GLU A 253 -12.85 28.50 0.54
N LYS A 254 -11.99 29.42 1.03
CA LYS A 254 -10.75 29.82 0.35
C LYS A 254 -9.60 29.80 1.35
N THR A 255 -8.83 28.72 1.31
CA THR A 255 -7.73 28.48 2.26
C THR A 255 -6.38 28.30 1.56
N ILE A 256 -6.35 28.34 0.23
CA ILE A 256 -5.14 28.30 -0.58
C ILE A 256 -5.01 29.65 -1.28
N SER A 257 -3.89 30.32 -1.05
CA SER A 257 -3.57 31.62 -1.64
C SER A 257 -2.35 31.56 -2.56
N THR A 258 -1.47 30.59 -2.30
CA THR A 258 -0.25 30.35 -3.06
C THR A 258 -0.57 29.66 -4.39
N ALA A 259 0.14 30.08 -5.46
CA ALA A 259 -0.02 29.48 -6.78
C ALA A 259 0.36 27.99 -6.79
N LEU A 260 -0.38 27.17 -7.56
CA LEU A 260 -0.17 25.72 -7.63
C LEU A 260 1.26 25.33 -7.98
N ASP A 261 1.92 26.01 -8.93
CA ASP A 261 3.30 25.70 -9.32
C ASP A 261 4.26 25.86 -8.15
N ARG A 262 4.04 26.89 -7.32
CA ARG A 262 4.85 27.13 -6.13
C ARG A 262 4.62 26.03 -5.09
N LEU A 263 3.37 25.63 -4.86
CA LEU A 263 3.03 24.55 -3.94
C LEU A 263 3.59 23.19 -4.40
N VAL A 264 3.61 22.92 -5.71
CA VAL A 264 4.23 21.71 -6.27
C VAL A 264 5.74 21.70 -6.02
N LEU A 265 6.43 22.83 -6.23
CA LEU A 265 7.86 22.96 -5.94
C LEU A 265 8.14 22.80 -4.44
N ASP A 266 7.36 23.48 -3.60
CA ASP A 266 7.49 23.41 -2.14
C ASP A 266 7.19 21.99 -1.64
N GLY A 267 6.20 21.29 -2.19
CA GLY A 267 5.90 19.90 -1.86
C GLY A 267 7.02 18.93 -2.25
N ALA A 268 7.64 19.12 -3.41
CA ALA A 268 8.81 18.34 -3.83
C ALA A 268 10.02 18.57 -2.93
N MET A 269 10.29 19.83 -2.56
CA MET A 269 11.34 20.17 -1.59
C MET A 269 11.04 19.59 -0.20
N LEU A 270 9.77 19.58 0.22
CA LEU A 270 9.34 19.03 1.50
C LEU A 270 9.58 17.52 1.56
N MET A 271 9.30 16.81 0.46
CA MET A 271 9.61 15.38 0.32
C MET A 271 11.11 15.14 0.42
N ASP A 272 11.94 15.89 -0.31
CA ASP A 272 13.41 15.77 -0.26
C ASP A 272 13.94 16.01 1.16
N CYS A 273 13.49 17.07 1.83
CA CYS A 273 13.89 17.37 3.20
C CYS A 273 13.44 16.26 4.17
N THR A 274 12.24 15.70 3.97
CA THR A 274 11.75 14.56 4.75
C THR A 274 12.66 13.34 4.59
N VAL A 275 13.05 13.00 3.36
CA VAL A 275 13.96 11.89 3.07
C VAL A 275 15.33 12.13 3.66
N TYR A 276 15.88 13.35 3.51
CA TYR A 276 17.16 13.76 4.08
C TYR A 276 17.19 13.61 5.60
N LEU A 277 16.20 14.16 6.31
CA LEU A 277 16.13 14.06 7.77
C LEU A 277 15.97 12.62 8.25
N LYS A 278 15.18 11.81 7.54
CA LYS A 278 15.03 10.38 7.83
C LYS A 278 16.36 9.64 7.62
N GLY A 279 17.08 9.94 6.55
CA GLY A 279 18.42 9.38 6.28
C GLY A 279 19.46 9.80 7.32
N ALA A 280 19.35 10.99 7.89
CA ALA A 280 20.16 11.45 9.01
C ALA A 280 19.81 10.78 10.35
N GLY A 281 18.75 9.95 10.40
CA GLY A 281 18.31 9.27 11.62
C GLY A 281 17.49 10.17 12.57
N LEU A 282 16.98 11.31 12.10
CA LEU A 282 16.12 12.18 12.90
C LEU A 282 14.78 11.48 13.18
N GLN A 283 14.41 11.43 14.45
CA GLN A 283 13.10 11.02 14.93
C GLN A 283 12.49 12.14 15.78
N MET A 284 11.17 12.10 16.01
CA MET A 284 10.50 13.11 16.85
C MET A 284 11.05 13.13 18.30
N GLY A 285 11.52 11.99 18.82
CA GLY A 285 12.18 11.89 20.12
C GLY A 285 13.67 12.27 20.12
N SER A 286 14.26 12.59 18.96
CA SER A 286 15.68 12.97 18.89
C SER A 286 15.92 14.31 19.58
N VAL A 287 17.07 14.46 20.21
CA VAL A 287 17.50 15.72 20.82
C VAL A 287 18.52 16.39 19.91
N LEU A 288 18.32 17.68 19.63
CA LEU A 288 19.25 18.47 18.82
C LEU A 288 20.24 19.20 19.73
N VAL A 289 21.47 19.39 19.26
CA VAL A 289 22.50 20.20 19.91
C VAL A 289 23.13 21.16 18.91
N SER A 290 23.54 22.34 19.37
CA SER A 290 24.38 23.23 18.55
C SER A 290 25.71 22.55 18.25
N ARG A 291 26.17 22.63 17.00
CA ARG A 291 27.47 22.07 16.61
C ARG A 291 28.64 22.92 17.12
N ASP A 292 28.44 24.23 17.18
CA ASP A 292 29.41 25.19 17.69
C ASP A 292 28.80 25.97 18.86
N PRO A 293 29.20 25.69 20.11
CA PRO A 293 28.73 26.41 21.29
C PRO A 293 29.12 27.89 21.31
N SER A 294 30.07 28.32 20.47
CA SER A 294 30.52 29.73 20.41
C SER A 294 29.62 30.62 19.57
N ILE A 295 28.72 30.04 18.76
CA ILE A 295 27.73 30.78 17.99
C ILE A 295 26.61 31.22 18.92
N THR A 296 26.56 32.51 19.21
CA THR A 296 25.43 33.11 19.93
C THR A 296 24.22 33.22 19.01
N VAL A 297 23.01 33.13 19.60
CA VAL A 297 21.74 33.23 18.87
C VAL A 297 21.67 34.49 18.00
N ASP A 298 22.25 35.60 18.44
CA ASP A 298 22.28 36.88 17.70
C ASP A 298 23.06 36.81 16.38
N ARG A 299 24.02 35.87 16.25
CA ARG A 299 24.81 35.69 15.02
C ARG A 299 24.13 34.76 14.01
N VAL A 300 23.16 33.96 14.45
CA VAL A 300 22.46 32.98 13.61
C VAL A 300 21.72 33.63 12.44
N PRO A 301 20.94 34.72 12.61
CA PRO A 301 20.30 35.40 11.48
C PRO A 301 21.27 35.85 10.40
N VAL A 302 22.48 36.28 10.79
CA VAL A 302 23.53 36.72 9.86
C VAL A 302 24.05 35.53 9.05
N LEU A 303 24.39 34.43 9.72
CA LEU A 303 24.85 33.20 9.06
C LEU A 303 23.81 32.62 8.10
N LEU A 304 22.54 32.63 8.49
CA LEU A 304 21.44 32.14 7.66
C LEU A 304 21.22 33.02 6.43
N ARG A 305 21.35 34.35 6.56
CA ARG A 305 21.26 35.29 5.43
C ARG A 305 22.45 35.15 4.47
N GLU A 306 23.66 35.01 4.99
CA GLU A 306 24.87 34.77 4.18
C GLU A 306 24.75 33.47 3.37
N LYS A 307 24.13 32.45 3.95
CA LYS A 307 23.91 31.14 3.33
C LYS A 307 22.62 31.06 2.49
N GLN A 308 21.92 32.17 2.29
CA GLN A 308 20.66 32.27 1.52
C GLN A 308 19.57 31.29 1.97
N SER A 309 19.36 31.22 3.28
CA SER A 309 18.31 30.36 3.82
C SER A 309 16.89 30.85 3.46
N TYR A 310 15.94 29.91 3.39
CA TYR A 310 14.58 30.16 2.94
C TYR A 310 13.73 30.96 3.95
N ASP A 311 13.81 30.63 5.25
CA ASP A 311 13.11 31.36 6.32
C ASP A 311 14.07 31.57 7.52
N PRO A 312 14.98 32.56 7.43
CA PRO A 312 15.98 32.79 8.46
C PRO A 312 15.37 33.19 9.81
N GLU A 313 14.17 33.78 9.83
CA GLU A 313 13.49 34.17 11.07
C GLU A 313 12.94 32.96 11.81
N LEU A 314 12.25 32.04 11.12
CA LEU A 314 11.79 30.79 11.71
C LEU A 314 12.95 29.93 12.19
N GLU A 315 13.99 29.77 11.36
CA GLU A 315 15.15 28.96 11.68
C GLU A 315 15.90 29.50 12.90
N THR A 316 16.00 30.82 13.05
CA THR A 316 16.56 31.43 14.26
C THR A 316 15.72 31.10 15.49
N LYS A 317 14.38 31.15 15.38
CA LYS A 317 13.48 30.76 16.49
C LYS A 317 13.62 29.28 16.85
N VAL A 318 13.72 28.40 15.86
CA VAL A 318 13.95 26.96 16.06
C VAL A 318 15.31 26.75 16.73
N TYR A 319 16.37 27.40 16.25
CA TYR A 319 17.71 27.32 16.82
C TYR A 319 17.76 27.79 18.28
N ALA A 320 17.05 28.88 18.62
CA ALA A 320 16.96 29.39 19.98
C ALA A 320 16.28 28.40 20.97
N MET A 321 15.47 27.46 20.46
CA MET A 321 14.85 26.40 21.26
C MET A 321 15.77 25.18 21.43
N ILE A 322 16.94 25.13 20.80
CA ILE A 322 17.87 24.01 20.89
C ILE A 322 18.80 24.22 22.09
N ASP A 323 18.53 23.49 23.17
CA ASP A 323 19.30 23.53 24.42
C ASP A 323 20.01 22.21 24.74
N GLY A 324 19.95 21.22 23.83
CA GLY A 324 20.52 19.90 24.05
C GLY A 324 19.74 19.00 25.00
N ARG A 325 18.52 19.39 25.40
CA ARG A 325 17.64 18.60 26.28
C ARG A 325 16.30 18.33 25.63
N ARG A 326 15.70 19.34 24.99
CA ARG A 326 14.39 19.21 24.36
C ARG A 326 14.44 18.29 23.14
N SER A 327 13.44 17.43 23.03
CA SER A 327 13.23 16.62 21.82
C SER A 327 12.73 17.48 20.66
N VAL A 328 12.87 16.99 19.43
CA VAL A 328 12.29 17.62 18.24
C VAL A 328 10.79 17.83 18.43
N GLN A 329 10.08 16.86 19.01
CA GLN A 329 8.66 16.97 19.32
C GLN A 329 8.35 18.17 20.24
N GLU A 330 9.07 18.31 21.35
CA GLU A 330 8.86 19.43 22.29
C GLU A 330 9.17 20.78 21.65
N ILE A 331 10.14 20.86 20.73
CA ILE A 331 10.45 22.09 19.98
C ILE A 331 9.31 22.42 19.01
N VAL A 332 8.82 21.43 18.27
CA VAL A 332 7.73 21.60 17.29
C VAL A 332 6.43 22.01 17.98
N GLU A 333 6.07 21.35 19.08
CA GLU A 333 4.88 21.65 19.87
C GLU A 333 5.00 23.02 20.56
N GLY A 334 6.17 23.34 21.12
CA GLY A 334 6.40 24.61 21.80
C GLY A 334 6.32 25.83 20.87
N LEU A 335 6.62 25.66 19.58
CA LEU A 335 6.53 26.70 18.54
C LEU A 335 5.28 26.56 17.66
N TRP A 336 4.39 25.59 17.93
CA TRP A 336 3.18 25.30 17.16
C TRP A 336 3.44 25.16 15.65
N LEU A 337 4.53 24.47 15.29
CA LEU A 337 4.97 24.39 13.89
C LEU A 337 4.23 23.28 13.14
N THR A 338 3.73 23.63 11.96
CA THR A 338 3.22 22.66 10.99
C THR A 338 4.36 21.85 10.37
N ARG A 339 4.02 20.71 9.76
CA ARG A 339 5.00 19.81 9.16
C ARG A 339 5.86 20.49 8.11
N SER A 340 5.26 21.30 7.23
CA SER A 340 6.01 22.01 6.20
C SER A 340 7.09 22.90 6.83
N ARG A 341 6.77 23.60 7.91
CA ARG A 341 7.64 24.60 8.56
C ARG A 341 8.81 23.96 9.30
N TRP A 342 8.56 23.01 10.19
CA TRP A 342 9.63 22.45 11.01
C TRP A 342 10.59 21.57 10.20
N VAL A 343 10.08 20.82 9.20
CA VAL A 343 10.93 19.96 8.35
C VAL A 343 11.94 20.82 7.59
N PHE A 344 11.49 21.92 6.98
CA PHE A 344 12.40 22.84 6.28
C PHE A 344 13.41 23.47 7.24
N ALA A 345 12.95 24.00 8.37
CA ALA A 345 13.84 24.69 9.30
C ALA A 345 14.93 23.75 9.86
N ILE A 346 14.58 22.54 10.30
CA ILE A 346 15.55 21.59 10.84
C ILE A 346 16.48 21.06 9.75
N ALA A 347 15.96 20.76 8.55
CA ALA A 347 16.80 20.32 7.43
C ALA A 347 17.82 21.39 7.02
N SER A 348 17.41 22.65 6.96
CA SER A 348 18.27 23.80 6.68
C SER A 348 19.39 23.93 7.72
N LEU A 349 19.04 23.99 9.01
CA LEU A 349 20.01 24.11 10.10
C LEU A 349 21.01 22.94 10.12
N LEU A 350 20.56 21.72 9.82
CA LEU A 350 21.41 20.52 9.77
C LEU A 350 22.36 20.55 8.56
N ARG A 351 21.86 20.92 7.37
CA ARG A 351 22.67 21.07 6.14
C ARG A 351 23.70 22.18 6.25
N LEU A 352 23.35 23.26 6.97
CA LEU A 352 24.26 24.37 7.26
C LEU A 352 25.24 24.05 8.39
N GLU A 353 25.17 22.84 8.95
CA GLU A 353 26.03 22.36 10.03
C GLU A 353 25.94 23.20 11.32
N LEU A 354 24.86 23.96 11.51
CA LEU A 354 24.64 24.76 12.73
C LEU A 354 24.20 23.89 13.90
N ILE A 355 23.52 22.78 13.60
CA ILE A 355 23.00 21.83 14.59
C ILE A 355 23.47 20.41 14.23
N THR A 356 23.43 19.53 15.22
CA THR A 356 23.63 18.09 15.03
C THR A 356 22.73 17.30 15.96
N LEU A 357 22.51 16.02 15.66
CA LEU A 357 21.75 15.10 16.49
C LEU A 357 22.61 14.68 17.69
N ARG A 358 22.07 14.82 18.91
CA ARG A 358 22.68 14.25 20.09
C ARG A 358 22.52 12.73 20.01
N GLN A 359 23.61 12.02 19.76
CA GLN A 359 23.61 10.57 19.96
C GLN A 359 23.27 10.30 21.43
N SER A 360 22.16 9.59 21.66
CA SER A 360 21.72 9.19 22.99
C SER A 360 22.84 8.38 23.65
N GLY A 361 23.61 9.02 24.51
CA GLY A 361 24.51 8.35 25.46
C GLY A 361 23.69 7.65 26.54
N GLY A 362 23.03 6.56 26.19
CA GLY A 362 22.45 5.59 27.12
C GLY A 362 23.08 4.23 26.79
N ARG A 363 24.01 3.77 27.64
CA ARG A 363 24.71 2.46 27.59
C ARG A 363 24.41 1.57 26.37
N SER A 364 25.13 1.80 25.29
CA SER A 364 25.60 0.74 24.40
C SER A 364 26.99 1.16 23.96
N ALA A 365 28.02 0.61 24.60
CA ALA A 365 29.30 0.51 23.93
C ALA A 365 29.04 -0.14 22.56
N ASP A 366 29.54 0.43 21.46
CA ASP A 366 29.80 -0.22 20.17
C ASP A 366 29.04 -1.53 19.88
N ILE A 367 27.71 -1.49 19.91
CA ILE A 367 26.89 -2.60 19.40
C ILE A 367 26.34 -2.09 18.08
N GLU A 368 27.05 -2.40 17.00
CA GLU A 368 26.44 -2.36 15.68
C GLU A 368 25.16 -3.22 15.75
N PRO A 369 24.01 -2.68 15.33
CA PRO A 369 22.79 -3.49 15.26
C PRO A 369 23.10 -4.69 14.38
N LYS A 370 22.95 -5.89 14.95
CA LYS A 370 23.14 -7.11 14.20
C LYS A 370 22.21 -7.06 13.00
N ALA A 371 22.77 -7.14 11.79
CA ALA A 371 21.96 -7.33 10.59
C ALA A 371 21.20 -8.65 10.74
N ILE A 372 19.90 -8.56 10.98
CA ILE A 372 19.00 -9.71 11.00
C ILE A 372 18.45 -9.82 9.59
N ASP A 373 18.63 -10.98 8.98
CA ASP A 373 18.00 -11.29 7.70
C ASP A 373 16.50 -11.52 7.92
N PRO A 374 15.61 -10.62 7.45
CA PRO A 374 14.18 -10.75 7.65
C PRO A 374 13.61 -12.01 6.98
N SER A 375 14.27 -12.55 5.95
CA SER A 375 13.81 -13.77 5.26
C SER A 375 13.82 -15.00 6.15
N LEU A 376 14.68 -15.04 7.18
CA LEU A 376 14.71 -16.12 8.17
C LEU A 376 13.47 -16.08 9.08
N ILE A 377 13.02 -14.87 9.45
CA ILE A 377 11.80 -14.66 10.24
C ILE A 377 10.60 -15.06 9.41
N GLU A 378 10.50 -14.54 8.18
CA GLU A 378 9.44 -14.89 7.23
C GLU A 378 9.41 -16.41 6.94
N SER A 379 10.57 -17.08 6.85
CA SER A 379 10.62 -18.52 6.64
C SER A 379 10.04 -19.34 7.79
N VAL A 380 10.19 -18.87 9.03
CA VAL A 380 9.59 -19.51 10.20
C VAL A 380 8.12 -19.16 10.27
N GLU A 381 7.75 -17.89 10.11
CA GLU A 381 6.36 -17.44 10.11
C GLU A 381 5.52 -18.19 9.07
N ASN A 382 6.02 -18.33 7.84
CA ASN A 382 5.32 -19.09 6.79
C ASN A 382 5.09 -20.57 7.16
N LYS A 383 5.89 -21.17 8.04
CA LYS A 383 5.65 -22.54 8.52
C LYS A 383 4.59 -22.62 9.61
N LEU A 384 4.32 -21.51 10.28
CA LEU A 384 3.31 -21.40 11.33
C LEU A 384 1.93 -21.04 10.77
N LEU A 385 1.89 -20.54 9.52
CA LEU A 385 0.67 -20.15 8.82
C LEU A 385 0.16 -21.29 7.93
N ARG A 386 -1.15 -21.31 7.73
CA ARG A 386 -1.83 -22.22 6.81
C ARG A 386 -1.93 -21.58 5.43
N ASP A 387 -1.48 -22.28 4.39
CA ASP A 387 -1.35 -21.74 3.02
C ASP A 387 -2.66 -21.24 2.39
N ASP A 388 -3.81 -21.78 2.80
CA ASP A 388 -5.12 -21.47 2.21
C ASP A 388 -5.78 -20.21 2.80
N THR A 389 -5.46 -19.87 4.04
CA THR A 389 -6.13 -18.80 4.80
C THR A 389 -5.18 -17.70 5.21
N GLY A 390 -3.87 -17.98 5.29
CA GLY A 390 -2.85 -17.04 5.77
C GLY A 390 -2.93 -16.76 7.27
N LEU A 391 -3.67 -17.59 8.03
CA LEU A 391 -3.77 -17.52 9.48
C LEU A 391 -2.88 -18.58 10.12
N TYR A 392 -2.51 -18.38 11.39
CA TYR A 392 -1.78 -19.39 12.15
C TYR A 392 -2.56 -20.70 12.22
N ASP A 393 -1.87 -21.82 12.04
CA ASP A 393 -2.51 -23.13 12.16
C ASP A 393 -2.77 -23.51 13.64
N TYR A 394 -3.51 -24.59 13.85
CA TYR A 394 -3.85 -25.05 15.20
C TYR A 394 -2.61 -25.44 16.02
N SER A 395 -1.63 -26.07 15.38
CA SER A 395 -0.38 -26.47 16.04
C SER A 395 0.40 -25.24 16.53
N SER A 396 0.42 -24.18 15.74
CA SER A 396 1.07 -22.90 16.05
C SER A 396 0.34 -22.15 17.14
N PHE A 397 -1.00 -22.18 17.14
CA PHE A 397 -1.79 -21.65 18.25
C PHE A 397 -1.41 -22.29 19.58
N LEU A 398 -1.41 -23.63 19.65
CA LEU A 398 -1.04 -24.36 20.87
C LEU A 398 0.42 -24.10 21.26
N TYR A 399 1.33 -24.08 20.29
CA TYR A 399 2.74 -23.80 20.53
C TYR A 399 2.94 -22.42 21.15
N LEU A 400 2.35 -21.37 20.58
CA LEU A 400 2.49 -19.99 21.05
C LEU A 400 1.86 -19.80 22.43
N LEU A 401 0.68 -20.37 22.65
CA LEU A 401 0.00 -20.36 23.94
C LEU A 401 0.85 -21.04 25.03
N ASN A 402 1.30 -22.27 24.76
CA ASN A 402 2.14 -23.02 25.68
C ASN A 402 3.48 -22.33 25.93
N HIS A 403 4.09 -21.76 24.89
CA HIS A 403 5.35 -21.03 25.01
C HIS A 403 5.21 -19.82 25.95
N HIS A 404 4.14 -19.04 25.79
CA HIS A 404 3.88 -17.88 26.65
C HIS A 404 3.63 -18.31 28.11
N ILE A 405 2.71 -19.26 28.36
CA ILE A 405 2.40 -19.72 29.73
C ILE A 405 3.65 -20.22 30.46
N ASN A 406 4.54 -20.93 29.77
CA ASN A 406 5.77 -21.46 30.38
C ASN A 406 6.89 -20.41 30.53
N SER A 407 6.96 -19.41 29.64
CA SER A 407 8.04 -18.43 29.64
C SER A 407 7.71 -17.20 30.49
N GLU A 408 6.43 -16.82 30.55
CA GLU A 408 5.92 -15.63 31.23
C GLU A 408 4.67 -15.96 32.06
N PRO A 409 4.77 -16.81 33.10
CA PRO A 409 3.62 -17.27 33.89
C PRO A 409 2.92 -16.16 34.70
N GLU A 410 3.60 -15.04 34.93
CA GLU A 410 3.05 -13.88 35.66
C GLU A 410 2.38 -12.85 34.73
N VAL A 411 2.55 -12.97 33.41
CA VAL A 411 1.99 -12.03 32.44
C VAL A 411 0.62 -12.53 31.98
N PRO A 412 -0.43 -11.71 32.06
CA PRO A 412 -1.78 -12.15 31.71
C PRO A 412 -1.90 -12.40 30.21
N LEU A 413 -2.52 -13.51 29.83
CA LEU A 413 -2.84 -13.83 28.45
C LEU A 413 -4.28 -14.30 28.35
N SER A 414 -5.02 -13.72 27.41
CA SER A 414 -6.40 -14.09 27.17
C SER A 414 -6.58 -14.85 25.87
N VAL A 415 -7.39 -15.90 25.93
CA VAL A 415 -7.82 -16.70 24.79
C VAL A 415 -9.27 -16.36 24.47
N ILE A 416 -9.56 -16.14 23.18
CA ILE A 416 -10.91 -16.01 22.66
C ILE A 416 -11.13 -17.11 21.64
N LEU A 417 -12.12 -17.97 21.86
CA LEU A 417 -12.55 -19.01 20.92
C LEU A 417 -13.85 -18.57 20.26
N LEU A 418 -13.83 -18.45 18.93
CA LEU A 418 -14.91 -17.91 18.13
C LEU A 418 -15.41 -18.94 17.13
N ALA A 419 -16.72 -19.16 17.12
CA ALA A 419 -17.39 -20.15 16.29
C ALA A 419 -18.64 -19.54 15.67
N ILE A 420 -18.87 -19.82 14.38
CA ILE A 420 -20.14 -19.49 13.72
C ILE A 420 -20.99 -20.75 13.65
N ARG A 421 -22.28 -20.63 13.99
CA ARG A 421 -23.23 -21.74 14.02
C ARG A 421 -24.49 -21.39 13.24
N SER A 422 -25.10 -22.40 12.62
CA SER A 422 -26.40 -22.27 11.94
C SER A 422 -27.53 -22.64 12.90
N GLY A 423 -28.65 -21.92 12.85
CA GLY A 423 -29.83 -22.15 13.68
C GLY A 423 -30.52 -23.51 13.48
N ARG A 424 -30.19 -24.25 12.42
CA ARG A 424 -30.68 -25.62 12.18
C ARG A 424 -29.79 -26.71 12.75
N ASP A 425 -28.61 -26.36 13.24
CA ASP A 425 -27.61 -27.33 13.68
C ASP A 425 -27.91 -27.81 15.12
N GLN A 426 -28.80 -28.81 15.22
CA GLN A 426 -29.09 -29.52 16.48
C GLN A 426 -28.15 -30.73 16.72
N GLY A 427 -27.13 -30.92 15.88
CA GLY A 427 -26.14 -32.01 16.01
C GLY A 427 -24.69 -31.51 15.87
N ASP A 428 -23.72 -32.42 16.06
CA ASP A 428 -22.26 -32.23 15.91
C ASP A 428 -21.83 -32.01 14.43
N GLY A 429 -22.72 -31.42 13.62
CA GLY A 429 -22.57 -31.22 12.19
C GLY A 429 -21.62 -30.08 11.89
N ARG A 430 -20.32 -30.29 12.11
CA ARG A 430 -19.20 -29.37 11.84
C ARG A 430 -19.42 -28.52 10.59
N SER A 431 -20.00 -27.33 10.76
CA SER A 431 -20.02 -26.31 9.74
C SER A 431 -18.65 -25.64 9.70
N SER A 432 -17.75 -26.19 8.89
CA SER A 432 -16.42 -25.61 8.70
C SER A 432 -16.52 -24.37 7.82
N LEU A 433 -15.84 -23.29 8.22
CA LEU A 433 -15.78 -22.07 7.44
C LEU A 433 -14.97 -22.29 6.17
N SER A 434 -15.41 -21.70 5.05
CA SER A 434 -14.57 -21.69 3.85
C SER A 434 -13.33 -20.82 4.09
N PRO A 435 -12.23 -21.04 3.34
CA PRO A 435 -11.05 -20.18 3.44
C PRO A 435 -11.37 -18.69 3.25
N GLU A 436 -12.31 -18.37 2.35
CA GLU A 436 -12.80 -17.00 2.11
C GLU A 436 -13.59 -16.47 3.31
N GLY A 437 -14.37 -17.33 3.97
CA GLY A 437 -15.06 -17.00 5.22
C GLY A 437 -14.09 -16.63 6.34
N PHE A 438 -13.01 -17.42 6.51
CA PHE A 438 -11.94 -17.08 7.47
C PHE A 438 -11.28 -15.73 7.18
N GLN A 439 -10.99 -15.43 5.91
CA GLN A 439 -10.38 -14.15 5.51
C GLN A 439 -11.31 -12.96 5.72
N LEU A 440 -12.62 -13.14 5.47
CA LEU A 440 -13.63 -12.11 5.74
C LEU A 440 -13.68 -11.79 7.24
N LEU A 441 -13.75 -12.81 8.10
CA LEU A 441 -13.79 -12.63 9.55
C LEU A 441 -12.49 -11.99 10.07
N TRP A 442 -11.33 -12.45 9.59
CA TRP A 442 -10.04 -11.84 9.90
C TRP A 442 -10.05 -10.33 9.61
N ARG A 443 -10.51 -9.91 8.42
CA ARG A 443 -10.55 -8.49 8.04
C ARG A 443 -11.43 -7.68 8.99
N GLU A 444 -12.62 -8.16 9.31
CA GLU A 444 -13.55 -7.46 10.20
C GLU A 444 -13.05 -7.42 11.64
N ILE A 445 -12.38 -8.48 12.13
CA ILE A 445 -11.78 -8.51 13.47
C ILE A 445 -10.58 -7.56 13.54
N CYS A 446 -9.71 -7.52 12.53
CA CYS A 446 -8.59 -6.59 12.45
C CYS A 446 -9.03 -5.13 12.34
N GLY A 447 -10.24 -4.87 11.84
CA GLY A 447 -10.86 -3.55 11.83
C GLY A 447 -11.31 -3.05 13.22
N VAL A 448 -11.38 -3.95 14.22
CA VAL A 448 -11.74 -3.58 15.59
C VAL A 448 -10.59 -2.81 16.24
N ALA A 449 -10.86 -1.56 16.61
CA ALA A 449 -9.91 -0.69 17.29
C ALA A 449 -9.33 -1.39 18.54
N ASN A 450 -8.00 -1.38 18.68
CA ASN A 450 -7.20 -1.97 19.76
C ASN A 450 -6.98 -3.49 19.74
N PHE A 451 -7.33 -4.22 18.67
CA PHE A 451 -6.89 -5.61 18.56
C PHE A 451 -5.37 -5.67 18.29
N ARG A 452 -4.60 -6.18 19.25
CA ARG A 452 -3.14 -6.46 19.15
C ARG A 452 -2.85 -7.90 19.57
N GLY A 453 -3.49 -8.85 18.88
CA GLY A 453 -3.36 -10.28 19.15
C GLY A 453 -3.01 -11.10 17.91
N ILE A 454 -2.83 -12.40 18.13
CA ILE A 454 -2.71 -13.39 17.06
C ILE A 454 -4.08 -13.98 16.79
N ILE A 455 -4.42 -14.17 15.52
CA ILE A 455 -5.62 -14.92 15.09
C ILE A 455 -5.15 -16.19 14.38
N SER A 456 -5.75 -17.30 14.75
CA SER A 456 -5.39 -18.62 14.28
C SER A 456 -6.63 -19.47 14.02
N HIS A 457 -6.41 -20.59 13.35
CA HIS A 457 -7.32 -21.72 13.42
C HIS A 457 -7.31 -22.32 14.82
N TYR A 458 -8.49 -22.62 15.32
CA TYR A 458 -8.71 -23.45 16.50
C TYR A 458 -9.61 -24.60 16.09
N GLU A 459 -9.00 -25.74 15.74
CA GLU A 459 -9.70 -26.87 15.11
C GLU A 459 -10.48 -26.46 13.84
N ASN A 460 -11.82 -26.40 13.89
CA ASN A 460 -12.69 -25.95 12.79
C ASN A 460 -13.17 -24.50 12.96
N ASP A 461 -12.74 -23.84 14.02
CA ASP A 461 -13.18 -22.53 14.48
C ASP A 461 -11.99 -21.55 14.51
N LEU A 462 -12.21 -20.33 15.00
CA LEU A 462 -11.17 -19.32 15.17
C LEU A 462 -10.70 -19.25 16.62
N GLY A 463 -9.39 -19.20 16.81
CA GLY A 463 -8.74 -18.91 18.08
C GLY A 463 -8.03 -17.56 18.03
N LEU A 464 -8.13 -16.78 19.09
CA LEU A 464 -7.39 -15.52 19.22
C LEU A 464 -6.58 -15.55 20.51
N LEU A 465 -5.32 -15.13 20.42
CA LEU A 465 -4.41 -14.95 21.55
C LEU A 465 -4.15 -13.46 21.77
N LEU A 466 -4.50 -12.98 22.96
CA LEU A 466 -4.29 -11.59 23.40
C LEU A 466 -3.22 -11.56 24.49
N PHE A 467 -2.00 -11.20 24.08
CA PHE A 467 -0.86 -11.08 24.99
C PHE A 467 -1.01 -9.87 25.90
N ASN A 468 -0.54 -9.99 27.15
CA ASN A 468 -0.59 -8.92 28.16
C ASN A 468 -2.00 -8.29 28.28
N THR A 469 -3.03 -9.13 28.23
CA THR A 469 -4.43 -8.68 28.22
C THR A 469 -5.20 -9.41 29.31
N GLU A 470 -5.66 -8.64 30.29
CA GLU A 470 -6.47 -9.09 31.42
C GLU A 470 -7.97 -9.20 31.05
N PHE A 471 -8.72 -9.89 31.91
CA PHE A 471 -10.15 -10.16 31.76
C PHE A 471 -10.98 -8.93 31.33
N ALA A 472 -10.85 -7.81 32.03
CA ALA A 472 -11.68 -6.62 31.79
C ALA A 472 -11.44 -5.98 30.41
N ALA A 473 -10.24 -6.17 29.84
CA ALA A 473 -9.93 -5.74 28.48
C ALA A 473 -10.45 -6.76 27.45
N THR A 474 -10.31 -8.05 27.73
CA THR A 474 -10.81 -9.15 26.89
C THR A 474 -12.31 -9.07 26.70
N GLU A 475 -13.09 -8.79 27.75
CA GLU A 475 -14.54 -8.62 27.66
C GLU A 475 -14.94 -7.49 26.70
N LYS A 476 -14.22 -6.37 26.73
CA LYS A 476 -14.45 -5.23 25.82
C LYS A 476 -14.12 -5.61 24.38
N ILE A 477 -13.02 -6.33 24.16
CA ILE A 477 -12.60 -6.78 22.83
C ILE A 477 -13.61 -7.80 22.27
N ALA A 478 -14.01 -8.80 23.05
CA ALA A 478 -14.99 -9.81 22.64
C ALA A 478 -16.33 -9.19 22.26
N ARG A 479 -16.83 -8.22 23.05
CA ARG A 479 -18.06 -7.47 22.71
C ARG A 479 -17.90 -6.61 21.46
N ALA A 480 -16.71 -6.02 21.25
CA ALA A 480 -16.43 -5.25 20.05
C ALA A 480 -16.41 -6.13 18.80
N ILE A 481 -15.82 -7.33 18.88
CA ILE A 481 -15.85 -8.35 17.83
C ILE A 481 -17.28 -8.80 17.54
N LEU A 482 -18.07 -9.11 18.57
CA LEU A 482 -19.47 -9.47 18.41
C LEU A 482 -20.28 -8.39 17.68
N LYS A 483 -19.97 -7.11 17.96
CA LYS A 483 -20.61 -5.96 17.30
C LYS A 483 -20.13 -5.75 15.86
N SER A 484 -18.87 -6.06 15.54
CA SER A 484 -18.32 -5.89 14.19
C SER A 484 -18.72 -7.00 13.23
N LEU A 485 -19.23 -8.13 13.75
CA LEU A 485 -19.64 -9.29 12.96
C LEU A 485 -21.17 -9.51 13.00
N PRO A 486 -21.97 -8.68 12.31
CA PRO A 486 -23.41 -8.87 12.23
C PRO A 486 -23.78 -10.12 11.41
N SER A 487 -25.00 -10.63 11.58
CA SER A 487 -25.49 -11.86 10.91
C SER A 487 -25.29 -11.87 9.39
N SER A 488 -25.36 -10.72 8.71
CA SER A 488 -25.10 -10.62 7.27
C SER A 488 -23.67 -10.98 6.87
N VAL A 489 -22.69 -10.67 7.73
CA VAL A 489 -21.28 -11.04 7.53
C VAL A 489 -21.08 -12.53 7.80
N LEU A 490 -21.76 -13.05 8.82
CA LEU A 490 -21.70 -14.46 9.21
C LEU A 490 -22.32 -15.38 8.14
N GLU A 491 -23.47 -15.00 7.58
CA GLU A 491 -24.15 -15.71 6.48
C GLU A 491 -23.25 -15.76 5.22
N LEU A 492 -22.61 -14.62 4.90
CA LEU A 492 -21.65 -14.54 3.80
C LEU A 492 -20.42 -15.42 4.05
N ALA A 493 -19.91 -15.47 5.28
CA ALA A 493 -18.76 -16.30 5.65
C ALA A 493 -19.05 -17.81 5.60
N MET A 494 -20.28 -18.22 5.92
CA MET A 494 -20.70 -19.62 5.91
C MET A 494 -21.22 -20.10 4.55
N THR A 495 -21.45 -19.20 3.60
CA THR A 495 -22.14 -19.51 2.33
C THR A 495 -23.50 -20.21 2.56
N SER A 496 -24.15 -19.91 3.69
CA SER A 496 -25.40 -20.53 4.15
C SER A 496 -26.55 -19.54 4.05
N THR A 497 -27.75 -20.03 3.72
CA THR A 497 -28.99 -19.25 3.68
C THR A 497 -29.80 -19.35 4.98
N ASP A 498 -29.30 -20.11 5.96
CA ASP A 498 -29.92 -20.27 7.26
C ASP A 498 -29.52 -19.13 8.21
N SER A 499 -30.33 -18.88 9.24
CA SER A 499 -30.00 -17.91 10.29
C SER A 499 -28.72 -18.33 11.01
N THR A 500 -27.65 -17.56 10.89
CA THR A 500 -26.38 -17.82 11.56
C THR A 500 -26.19 -16.92 12.77
N PHE A 501 -25.49 -17.43 13.78
CA PHE A 501 -25.13 -16.69 14.97
C PHE A 501 -23.68 -16.95 15.37
N LEU A 502 -23.10 -15.98 16.05
CA LEU A 502 -21.73 -16.02 16.54
C LEU A 502 -21.71 -16.50 17.98
N THR A 503 -20.78 -17.40 18.29
CA THR A 503 -20.51 -17.86 19.66
C THR A 503 -19.07 -17.54 20.01
N ILE A 504 -18.87 -16.87 21.14
CA ILE A 504 -17.56 -16.48 21.65
C ILE A 504 -17.42 -16.99 23.08
N GLY A 505 -16.37 -17.76 23.35
CA GLY A 505 -15.93 -18.11 24.69
C GLY A 505 -14.58 -17.47 25.00
N CYS A 506 -14.44 -16.88 26.17
CA CYS A 506 -13.20 -16.22 26.59
C CYS A 506 -12.69 -16.79 27.91
N ALA A 507 -11.37 -16.95 28.03
CA ALA A 507 -10.72 -17.28 29.29
C ALA A 507 -9.37 -16.56 29.40
N THR A 508 -8.98 -16.19 30.61
CA THR A 508 -7.74 -15.45 30.89
C THR A 508 -6.83 -16.25 31.81
N PHE A 509 -5.59 -16.47 31.39
CA PHE A 509 -4.52 -16.98 32.23
C PHE A 509 -3.80 -15.83 32.94
N PRO A 510 -3.40 -15.97 34.23
CA PRO A 510 -3.63 -17.12 35.12
C PRO A 510 -4.94 -17.05 35.94
N GLU A 511 -5.77 -16.03 35.72
CA GLU A 511 -6.94 -15.74 36.54
C GLU A 511 -8.00 -16.85 36.54
N ASP A 512 -8.27 -17.44 35.38
CA ASP A 512 -9.34 -18.44 35.18
C ASP A 512 -8.79 -19.87 35.13
N ALA A 513 -7.49 -20.05 34.91
CA ALA A 513 -6.83 -21.36 34.84
C ALA A 513 -5.31 -21.25 35.09
N GLN A 514 -4.72 -22.33 35.61
CA GLN A 514 -3.29 -22.40 35.98
C GLN A 514 -2.42 -23.12 34.94
N ASP A 515 -3.03 -23.75 33.93
CA ASP A 515 -2.33 -24.42 32.84
C ASP A 515 -3.10 -24.29 31.53
N MET A 516 -2.42 -24.57 30.41
CA MET A 516 -3.00 -24.47 29.07
C MET A 516 -4.23 -25.38 28.88
N PRO A 517 -4.21 -26.69 29.24
CA PRO A 517 -5.38 -27.54 29.07
C PRO A 517 -6.62 -27.03 29.81
N SER A 518 -6.46 -26.60 31.06
CA SER A 518 -7.57 -26.06 31.86
C SER A 518 -8.08 -24.76 31.27
N LEU A 519 -7.19 -23.88 30.78
CA LEU A 519 -7.57 -22.62 30.15
C LEU A 519 -8.44 -22.84 28.91
N LEU A 520 -8.02 -23.76 28.03
CA LEU A 520 -8.77 -24.09 26.82
C LEU A 520 -10.10 -24.79 27.15
N ALA A 521 -10.12 -25.70 28.12
CA ALA A 521 -11.34 -26.38 28.55
C ALA A 521 -12.39 -25.39 29.09
N VAL A 522 -11.96 -24.39 29.85
CA VAL A 522 -12.84 -23.33 30.37
C VAL A 522 -13.32 -22.41 29.24
N ALA A 523 -12.44 -22.01 28.30
CA ALA A 523 -12.83 -21.21 27.14
C ALA A 523 -13.84 -21.94 26.23
N GLU A 524 -13.66 -23.25 26.02
CA GLU A 524 -14.60 -24.10 25.29
C GLU A 524 -15.95 -24.21 25.98
N SER A 525 -15.94 -24.40 27.30
CA SER A 525 -17.16 -24.46 28.12
C SER A 525 -17.94 -23.14 28.04
N ALA A 526 -17.24 -21.99 28.07
CA ALA A 526 -17.83 -20.67 27.89
C ALA A 526 -18.48 -20.51 26.52
N ARG A 527 -17.78 -20.94 25.46
CA ARG A 527 -18.30 -20.92 24.08
C ARG A 527 -19.51 -21.82 23.90
N GLU A 528 -19.50 -22.98 24.53
CA GLU A 528 -20.62 -23.93 24.50
C GLU A 528 -21.86 -23.37 25.21
N ARG A 529 -21.68 -22.67 26.34
CA ARG A 529 -22.77 -21.92 26.96
C ARG A 529 -23.32 -20.82 26.04
N ALA A 530 -22.44 -20.05 25.39
CA ALA A 530 -22.87 -19.05 24.40
C ALA A 530 -23.71 -19.67 23.27
N ARG A 531 -23.38 -20.90 22.86
CA ARG A 531 -24.17 -21.67 21.88
C ARG A 531 -25.57 -22.01 22.40
N GLN A 532 -25.68 -22.46 23.65
CA GLN A 532 -26.96 -22.80 24.28
C GLN A 532 -27.87 -21.57 24.46
N GLU A 533 -27.28 -20.39 24.67
CA GLU A 533 -27.99 -19.11 24.76
C GLU A 533 -28.40 -18.53 23.39
N GLY A 534 -28.06 -19.20 22.28
CA GLY A 534 -28.40 -18.77 20.92
C GLY A 534 -27.43 -17.76 20.29
N GLY A 535 -26.20 -17.69 20.82
CA GLY A 535 -25.14 -16.79 20.38
C GLY A 535 -24.79 -15.71 21.38
N GLY A 536 -23.63 -15.09 21.20
CA GLY A 536 -23.10 -14.05 22.09
C GLY A 536 -21.67 -14.31 22.52
N ALA A 537 -21.23 -13.56 23.53
CA ALA A 537 -19.94 -13.71 24.17
C ALA A 537 -20.10 -14.02 25.65
N VAL A 538 -19.53 -15.14 26.08
CA VAL A 538 -19.55 -15.62 27.47
C VAL A 538 -18.12 -15.68 27.98
N MET A 539 -17.90 -15.18 29.18
CA MET A 539 -16.60 -15.26 29.82
C MET A 539 -16.51 -16.50 30.71
N ALA A 540 -15.30 -17.00 30.92
CA ALA A 540 -14.98 -18.09 31.84
C ALA A 540 -15.62 -17.91 33.23
N ARG A 541 -15.52 -16.70 33.78
CA ARG A 541 -16.08 -16.35 35.10
C ARG A 541 -17.60 -16.37 35.18
N ASP A 542 -18.28 -16.26 34.04
CA ASP A 542 -19.74 -16.30 34.00
C ASP A 542 -20.24 -17.74 34.11
N LEU A 543 -19.37 -18.75 33.92
CA LEU A 543 -19.68 -20.16 34.13
C LEU A 543 -19.89 -20.43 35.63
N ASP A 544 -21.05 -21.00 35.97
CA ASP A 544 -21.31 -21.55 37.31
C ASP A 544 -20.48 -22.85 37.47
N VAL A 545 -19.19 -22.73 37.76
CA VAL A 545 -18.28 -23.85 38.06
C VAL A 545 -17.70 -23.71 39.45
#